data_AF-A0A917FIB9-F1
#
_entry.id   AF-A0A917FIB9-F1
#
_cell.length_a   1.000
_cell.length_b   1.000
_cell.length_c   1.000
_cell.angle_alpha   90.00
_cell.angle_beta   90.00
_cell.angle_gamma   90.00
#
_symmetry.space_group_name_H-M   'P 1'
#
loop_
_entity.id
_entity.type
_entity.pdbx_description
1 polymer ?
#
loop_
_entity_poly.entity_id
_entity_poly.type
_entity_poly.pdbx_seq_one_letter_code
_entity_poly.pdbx_strand_id
1 'polypeptide(L)'
;MMFSSARLENVEQVKALFDAAGIECRIIGGRSYKTYSRRGFSYNEKQAVLDEPQPQLWVSRADDYRAAREILKQQGLLEGKSAEPSYLPESYRQAPKRAAKPADRLNKARMLLLVVVIGLIVIQGIRLMAA
;
A
#
# COMPACT_ATOMS: atom_id res chain seq x y z
N MET A 1 -6.28 0.68 -8.13
CA MET A 1 -6.85 -0.16 -7.05
C MET A 1 -8.31 0.23 -6.88
N MET A 2 -9.24 -0.71 -6.94
CA MET A 2 -10.68 -0.47 -6.77
C MET A 2 -11.16 -0.84 -5.37
N PHE A 3 -10.67 -1.94 -4.80
CA PHE A 3 -11.03 -2.42 -3.46
C PHE A 3 -9.83 -3.11 -2.80
N SER A 4 -9.68 -3.03 -1.48
CA SER A 4 -8.70 -3.83 -0.73
C SER A 4 -9.26 -4.31 0.60
N SER A 5 -8.78 -5.46 1.06
CA SER A 5 -9.12 -6.00 2.37
C SER A 5 -7.96 -6.80 2.93
N ALA A 6 -7.86 -6.87 4.26
CA ALA A 6 -6.84 -7.70 4.91
C ALA A 6 -7.12 -9.20 4.75
N ARG A 7 -8.38 -9.55 4.44
CA ARG A 7 -8.87 -10.91 4.22
C ARG A 7 -8.98 -11.14 2.72
N LEU A 8 -8.30 -12.17 2.21
CA LEU A 8 -8.33 -12.51 0.79
C LEU A 8 -9.75 -12.89 0.35
N GLU A 9 -10.48 -13.58 1.23
CA GLU A 9 -11.85 -14.06 1.01
C GLU A 9 -12.80 -12.91 0.67
N ASN A 10 -12.64 -11.76 1.33
CA ASN A 10 -13.42 -10.56 1.03
C ASN A 10 -13.13 -10.02 -0.37
N VAL A 11 -11.87 -10.06 -0.80
CA VAL A 11 -11.46 -9.61 -2.14
C VAL A 11 -11.99 -10.56 -3.21
N GLU A 12 -11.99 -11.86 -2.95
CA GLU A 12 -12.56 -12.89 -3.83
C GLU A 12 -14.08 -12.78 -3.96
N GLN A 13 -14.79 -12.50 -2.85
CA GLN A 13 -16.23 -12.23 -2.90
C GLN A 13 -16.57 -11.00 -3.75
N VAL A 14 -15.80 -9.91 -3.61
CA VAL A 14 -16.00 -8.71 -4.45
C VAL A 14 -15.65 -9.00 -5.91
N LYS A 15 -14.62 -9.81 -6.18
CA LYS A 15 -14.33 -10.29 -7.53
C LYS A 15 -15.53 -11.04 -8.12
N ALA A 16 -16.16 -11.95 -7.36
CA ALA A 16 -17.34 -12.66 -7.82
C ALA A 16 -18.51 -11.73 -8.17
N LEU A 17 -18.70 -10.64 -7.43
CA LEU A 17 -19.69 -9.59 -7.76
C LEU A 17 -19.37 -8.90 -9.08
N PHE A 18 -18.10 -8.61 -9.35
CA PHE A 18 -17.67 -7.98 -10.60
C PHE A 18 -17.76 -8.95 -11.77
N ASP A 19 -17.38 -10.21 -11.58
CA ASP A 19 -17.49 -11.26 -12.59
C ASP A 19 -18.98 -11.46 -12.98
N ALA A 20 -19.91 -11.43 -12.01
CA ALA A 20 -21.35 -11.48 -12.27
C ALA A 20 -21.88 -10.28 -13.06
N ALA A 21 -21.24 -9.11 -12.92
CA ALA A 21 -21.55 -7.90 -13.68
C ALA A 21 -20.80 -7.82 -15.03
N GLY A 22 -20.02 -8.83 -15.40
CA GLY A 22 -19.22 -8.86 -16.62
C GLY A 22 -18.00 -7.93 -16.59
N ILE A 23 -17.55 -7.49 -15.42
CA ILE A 23 -16.42 -6.58 -15.23
C ILE A 23 -15.13 -7.38 -15.06
N GLU A 24 -14.20 -7.22 -16.00
CA GLU A 24 -12.92 -7.92 -15.98
C GLU A 24 -11.99 -7.34 -14.90
N CYS A 25 -11.50 -8.19 -13.99
CA CYS A 25 -10.68 -7.74 -12.87
C CYS A 25 -9.64 -8.77 -12.39
N ARG A 26 -8.57 -8.27 -11.76
CA ARG A 26 -7.40 -9.01 -11.28
C ARG A 26 -7.12 -8.74 -9.80
N ILE A 27 -6.75 -9.78 -9.07
CA ILE A 27 -6.30 -9.69 -7.67
C ILE A 27 -4.76 -9.58 -7.63
N ILE A 28 -4.25 -8.68 -6.80
CA ILE A 28 -2.81 -8.49 -6.51
C ILE A 28 -2.60 -8.62 -4.99
N GLY A 29 -1.52 -9.27 -4.55
CA GLY A 29 -1.22 -9.43 -3.12
C GLY A 29 -2.02 -10.53 -2.40
N GLY A 30 -2.76 -11.35 -3.16
CA GLY A 30 -3.44 -12.53 -2.64
C GLY A 30 -2.56 -13.77 -2.77
N ARG A 31 -1.87 -14.18 -1.69
CA ARG A 31 -1.29 -15.53 -1.66
C ARG A 31 -2.42 -16.54 -1.61
N SER A 32 -2.79 -17.08 -2.75
CA SER A 32 -3.81 -18.14 -2.89
C SER A 32 -3.37 -19.48 -2.23
N TYR A 33 -2.08 -19.65 -1.89
CA TYR A 33 -1.50 -20.94 -1.48
C TYR A 33 -0.99 -21.01 -0.02
N LYS A 34 -1.32 -20.09 0.90
CA LYS A 34 -0.89 -20.29 2.30
C LYS A 34 -1.78 -21.32 3.00
N THR A 35 -1.53 -22.61 2.71
CA THR A 35 -2.05 -23.74 3.47
C THR A 35 -1.71 -23.55 4.95
N TYR A 36 -2.68 -23.87 5.81
CA TYR A 36 -2.56 -23.87 7.26
C TYR A 36 -1.23 -24.53 7.68
N SER A 37 -0.23 -23.71 8.04
CA SER A 37 1.04 -24.22 8.54
C SER A 37 0.78 -24.80 9.92
N ARG A 38 1.09 -26.08 10.13
CA ARG A 38 1.02 -26.75 11.45
C ARG A 38 2.00 -26.18 12.49
N ARG A 39 2.75 -25.12 12.15
CA ARG A 39 3.59 -24.41 13.12
C ARG A 39 2.69 -23.54 13.99
N GLY A 40 2.81 -23.70 15.31
CA GLY A 40 2.16 -22.83 16.27
C GLY A 40 2.47 -21.35 16.02
N PHE A 41 1.57 -20.49 16.47
CA PHE A 41 1.67 -19.04 16.38
C PHE A 41 3.09 -18.53 16.68
N SER A 42 3.73 -17.87 15.72
CA SER A 42 5.06 -17.28 15.91
C SER A 42 4.99 -15.75 15.93
N TYR A 43 5.59 -15.14 16.96
CA TYR A 43 5.68 -13.68 17.08
C TYR A 43 6.50 -13.02 15.96
N ASN A 44 7.43 -13.74 15.35
CA ASN A 44 8.23 -13.25 14.21
C ASN A 44 7.45 -13.26 12.90
N GLU A 45 6.33 -13.99 12.82
CA GLU A 45 5.53 -14.06 11.60
C GLU A 45 4.75 -12.76 11.34
N LYS A 46 4.44 -11.99 12.40
CA LYS A 46 3.84 -10.66 12.26
C LYS A 46 4.72 -9.69 11.47
N GLN A 47 6.04 -9.80 11.61
CA GLN A 47 6.97 -8.94 10.87
C GLN A 47 6.96 -9.28 9.36
N ALA A 48 6.92 -10.57 9.01
CA ALA A 48 6.83 -11.02 7.63
C ALA A 48 5.48 -10.68 6.95
N VAL A 49 4.38 -10.65 7.72
CA VAL A 49 3.05 -10.24 7.23
C VAL A 49 2.94 -8.73 7.05
N LEU A 50 3.71 -7.92 7.79
CA LEU A 50 3.74 -6.45 7.61
C LEU A 50 4.38 -6.02 6.29
N ASP A 51 5.30 -6.83 5.75
CA ASP A 51 5.99 -6.55 4.48
C ASP A 51 5.23 -7.08 3.26
N GLU A 52 4.20 -7.91 3.45
CA GLU A 52 3.40 -8.47 2.38
C GLU A 52 2.30 -7.48 1.93
N PRO A 53 2.21 -7.15 0.64
CA PRO A 53 1.16 -6.25 0.15
C PRO A 53 -0.22 -6.83 0.43
N GLN A 54 -1.09 -6.03 1.06
CA GLN A 54 -2.48 -6.38 1.31
C GLN A 54 -3.17 -6.81 0.00
N PRO A 55 -4.03 -7.86 0.02
CA PRO A 55 -4.86 -8.24 -1.11
C PRO A 55 -5.68 -7.06 -1.66
N GLN A 56 -5.60 -6.86 -2.97
CA GLN A 56 -6.20 -5.74 -3.69
C GLN A 56 -6.86 -6.22 -4.97
N LEU A 57 -8.03 -5.66 -5.29
CA LEU A 57 -8.73 -5.86 -6.54
C LEU A 57 -8.50 -4.67 -7.49
N TRP A 58 -8.19 -4.99 -8.74
CA TRP A 58 -7.94 -4.04 -9.82
C TRP A 58 -8.86 -4.36 -11.00
N VAL A 59 -9.56 -3.33 -11.50
CA VAL A 59 -10.35 -3.44 -12.72
C VAL A 59 -9.40 -3.34 -13.92
N SER A 60 -9.56 -4.22 -14.91
CA SER A 60 -8.64 -4.29 -16.06
C SER A 60 -8.89 -3.17 -17.07
N ARG A 61 -10.14 -2.80 -17.31
CA ARG A 61 -10.56 -1.82 -18.32
C ARG A 61 -10.92 -0.49 -17.67
N ALA A 62 -10.49 0.61 -18.26
CA ALA A 62 -10.77 1.94 -17.74
C ALA A 62 -12.28 2.28 -17.76
N ASP A 63 -13.01 1.80 -18.79
CA ASP A 63 -14.42 2.09 -18.98
C ASP A 63 -15.31 1.49 -17.87
N ASP A 64 -14.88 0.36 -17.31
CA ASP A 64 -15.63 -0.36 -16.27
C ASP A 64 -15.50 0.28 -14.88
N TYR A 65 -14.62 1.27 -14.70
CA TYR A 65 -14.38 1.87 -13.38
C TYR A 65 -15.64 2.52 -12.79
N ARG A 66 -16.46 3.17 -13.62
CA ARG A 66 -17.69 3.80 -13.16
C ARG A 66 -18.69 2.75 -12.69
N ALA A 67 -18.93 1.72 -13.51
CA ALA A 67 -19.85 0.63 -13.19
C ALA A 67 -19.40 -0.13 -11.93
N ALA A 68 -18.12 -0.48 -11.83
CA ALA A 68 -17.53 -1.13 -10.66
C ALA A 68 -17.74 -0.29 -9.39
N ARG A 69 -17.57 1.04 -9.48
CA ARG A 69 -17.78 1.93 -8.33
C ARG A 69 -19.26 2.01 -7.93
N GLU A 70 -20.17 2.01 -8.88
CA GLU A 70 -21.61 1.98 -8.61
C GLU A 70 -22.02 0.68 -7.89
N ILE A 71 -21.50 -0.48 -8.31
CA ILE A 71 -21.72 -1.76 -7.63
C ILE A 71 -21.22 -1.71 -6.18
N LEU A 72 -19.99 -1.25 -5.96
CA LEU A 72 -19.44 -1.15 -4.60
C LEU A 72 -20.24 -0.17 -3.73
N LYS A 73 -20.78 0.91 -4.31
CA LYS A 73 -21.67 1.83 -3.61
C LYS A 73 -22.98 1.17 -3.20
N GLN A 74 -23.62 0.45 -4.12
CA GLN A 74 -24.88 -0.27 -3.85
C GLN A 74 -24.73 -1.33 -2.75
N GLN A 75 -23.55 -1.94 -2.65
CA GLN A 75 -23.23 -2.92 -1.61
C GLN A 75 -22.76 -2.28 -0.29
N GLY A 76 -22.76 -0.95 -0.17
CA GLY A 76 -22.29 -0.23 1.03
C GLY A 76 -20.77 -0.34 1.28
N LEU A 77 -20.00 -0.85 0.32
CA LEU A 77 -18.56 -1.08 0.47
C LEU A 77 -17.72 0.21 0.30
N LEU A 78 -18.30 1.26 -0.30
CA LEU A 78 -17.67 2.58 -0.45
C LEU A 78 -18.07 3.58 0.64
N GLU A 79 -19.12 3.27 1.40
CA GLU A 79 -19.51 4.07 2.55
C GLU A 79 -18.47 3.80 3.63
N GLY A 80 -17.42 4.63 3.63
CA GLY A 80 -16.30 4.51 4.55
C GLY A 80 -16.80 4.34 5.98
N LYS A 81 -16.05 3.56 6.76
CA LYS A 81 -16.18 3.36 8.22
C LYS A 81 -15.99 4.66 9.01
N SER A 82 -16.69 5.71 8.63
CA SER A 82 -16.52 7.10 9.06
C SER A 82 -17.85 7.75 9.43
N ALA A 83 -18.98 7.06 9.25
CA ALA A 83 -20.29 7.60 9.65
C ALA A 83 -20.73 7.19 11.06
N GLU A 84 -20.25 6.05 11.60
CA GLU A 84 -20.51 5.74 13.01
C GLU A 84 -19.47 6.40 13.92
N PRO A 85 -19.89 7.08 15.00
CA PRO A 85 -18.98 7.54 16.03
C PRO A 85 -18.32 6.30 16.64
N SER A 86 -17.05 6.07 16.29
CA SER A 86 -16.23 5.03 16.91
C SER A 86 -16.33 5.17 18.42
N TYR A 87 -16.93 4.17 19.08
CA TYR A 87 -17.03 4.07 20.54
C TYR A 87 -15.66 3.98 21.24
N LEU A 88 -14.56 3.88 20.47
CA LEU A 88 -13.21 3.95 21.01
C LEU A 88 -12.88 5.37 21.50
N PRO A 89 -12.35 5.49 22.73
CA PRO A 89 -11.78 6.75 23.21
C PRO A 89 -10.73 7.27 22.22
N GLU A 90 -10.62 8.59 22.12
CA GLU A 90 -9.70 9.27 21.20
C GLU A 90 -8.25 8.80 21.36
N SER A 91 -7.85 8.41 22.57
CA SER A 91 -6.53 7.85 22.90
C SER A 91 -6.25 6.48 22.25
N TYR A 92 -7.28 5.73 21.85
CA TYR A 92 -7.15 4.43 21.19
C TYR A 92 -7.36 4.48 19.67
N ARG A 93 -7.68 5.66 19.11
CA ARG A 93 -7.76 5.84 17.66
C ARG A 93 -6.34 5.74 17.10
N GLN A 94 -6.08 4.71 16.30
CA GLN A 94 -4.82 4.59 15.59
C GLN A 94 -4.72 5.78 14.61
N ALA A 95 -3.81 6.71 14.89
CA ALA A 95 -3.51 7.78 13.95
C ALA A 95 -3.13 7.18 12.60
N PRO A 96 -3.56 7.75 11.46
CA PRO A 96 -3.16 7.27 10.15
C PRO A 96 -1.63 7.18 10.11
N LYS A 97 -1.11 6.00 9.74
CA LYS A 97 0.33 5.73 9.65
C LYS A 97 0.98 6.69 8.66
N ARG A 98 1.32 7.89 9.09
CA ARG A 98 2.17 8.82 8.34
C ARG A 98 3.61 8.43 8.66
N ALA A 99 4.03 7.30 8.13
CA ALA A 99 5.41 6.87 8.23
C ALA A 99 6.23 7.67 7.22
N ALA A 100 6.70 8.86 7.61
CA ALA A 100 7.96 9.34 7.05
C ALA A 100 9.03 8.36 7.54
N LYS A 101 9.44 7.43 6.68
CA LYS A 101 10.42 6.40 7.04
C LYS A 101 11.71 7.11 7.47
N PRO A 102 12.34 6.76 8.60
CA PRO A 102 13.62 7.33 9.00
C PRO A 102 14.70 7.16 7.90
N ALA A 103 14.55 6.13 7.06
CA ALA A 103 15.35 5.90 5.87
C ALA A 103 15.31 7.06 4.84
N ASP A 104 14.18 7.76 4.68
CA ASP A 104 14.11 8.89 3.73
C ASP A 104 14.93 10.09 4.19
N ARG A 105 15.03 10.30 5.51
CA ARG A 105 15.89 11.36 6.07
C ARG A 105 17.36 11.04 5.85
N LEU A 106 17.73 9.77 6.02
CA LEU A 106 19.11 9.31 5.83
C LEU A 106 19.53 9.35 4.35
N ASN A 107 18.64 8.98 3.43
CA ASN A 107 18.88 9.06 1.99
C ASN A 107 19.01 10.51 1.51
N LYS A 108 18.19 11.44 2.04
CA LYS A 108 18.34 12.87 1.77
C LYS A 108 19.68 13.43 2.25
N ALA A 109 20.12 13.04 3.45
CA ALA A 109 21.42 13.45 3.98
C ALA A 109 22.60 12.92 3.14
N ARG A 110 22.54 11.64 2.74
CA ARG A 110 23.53 11.04 1.83
C ARG A 110 23.60 11.77 0.49
N MET A 111 22.45 12.08 -0.10
CA MET A 111 22.37 12.78 -1.39
C MET A 111 22.97 14.19 -1.30
N LEU A 112 22.70 14.93 -0.21
CA LEU A 112 23.27 16.26 0.02
C LEU A 112 24.80 16.20 0.16
N LEU A 113 25.32 15.22 0.90
CA LEU A 113 26.77 15.02 1.04
C LEU A 113 27.44 14.72 -0.31
N LEU A 114 26.80 13.90 -1.16
CA LEU A 114 27.31 13.58 -2.50
C LEU A 114 27.42 14.83 -3.39
N VAL A 115 26.41 15.70 -3.35
CA VAL A 115 26.41 16.98 -4.08
C VAL A 115 27.53 17.90 -3.60
N VAL A 116 27.77 17.97 -2.28
CA VAL A 116 28.88 18.76 -1.72
C VAL A 116 30.23 18.24 -2.19
N VAL A 117 30.45 16.92 -2.16
CA VAL A 117 31.71 16.30 -2.62
C VAL A 117 31.94 16.59 -4.11
N ILE A 118 30.92 16.43 -4.95
CA ILE A 118 31.02 16.74 -6.38
C ILE A 118 31.36 18.23 -6.58
N GLY A 119 30.70 19.13 -5.85
CA GLY A 119 30.99 20.56 -5.91
C GLY A 119 32.44 20.88 -5.56
N LEU A 120 32.99 20.27 -4.51
CA LEU A 120 34.39 20.44 -4.11
C LEU A 120 35.37 19.93 -5.18
N ILE A 121 35.07 18.79 -5.82
CA ILE A 121 35.88 18.24 -6.91
C ILE A 121 35.89 19.19 -8.11
N VAL A 122 34.74 19.73 -8.49
CA VAL A 122 34.63 20.68 -9.61
C VAL A 122 35.42 21.97 -9.31
N ILE A 123 35.29 22.52 -8.09
CA ILE A 123 36.02 23.73 -7.68
C ILE A 123 37.54 23.48 -7.69
N GLN A 124 38.00 22.35 -7.16
CA GLN A 124 39.41 21.95 -7.18
C GLN A 124 39.93 21.78 -8.62
N GLY A 125 39.16 21.13 -9.50
CA GLY A 125 39.52 20.93 -10.90
C GLY A 125 39.65 22.25 -11.67
N ILE A 126 38.72 23.19 -11.46
CA ILE A 126 38.79 24.53 -12.06
C ILE A 126 40.02 25.28 -11.54
N ARG A 127 40.32 25.19 -10.23
CA ARG A 127 41.50 25.84 -9.64
C ARG A 127 42.81 25.30 -10.21
N LEU A 128 42.89 24.00 -10.46
CA LEU A 128 44.05 23.34 -11.05
C LEU A 128 44.24 23.66 -12.54
N MET A 129 43.16 23.96 -13.27
CA MET A 129 43.25 24.41 -14.67
C MET A 129 43.51 25.91 -14.83
N ALA A 130 43.19 26.71 -13.81
CA ALA A 130 43.40 28.16 -13.80
C ALA A 130 44.75 28.58 -13.17
N ALA A 131 45.52 27.64 -12.63
CA ALA A 131 46.86 27.82 -12.08
C ALA A 131 47.91 27.24 -13.03
#